data_AF-A0A3M7M9W4-F1
#
_entry.id   AF-A0A3M7M9W4-F1
#
_cell.length_a   1.000
_cell.length_b   1.000
_cell.length_c   1.000
_cell.angle_alpha   90.00
_cell.angle_beta   90.00
_cell.angle_gamma   90.00
#
_symmetry.space_group_name_H-M   'P 1'
#
loop_
_entity.id
_entity.type
_entity.pdbx_description
1 polymer ?
#
loop_
_entity_poly.entity_id
_entity_poly.type
_entity_poly.pdbx_seq_one_letter_code
_entity_poly.pdbx_strand_id
1 'polypeptide(L)'
;MSSYDCYFGNHTHHNNLQVHKLLPFTSTLISLTHDEHFTIIDHSEHKITTPQSLDHQEVTPIFTNQQQNMSLAPKQIYAPRVLPAVDNQAVYNQAKAKVMSLLSQMFYRSLVEYGAIRVLIWYPSTTGTFPWEHYVELIKGGLEADYGRHDDDHMWFAIRSGRKTSIEIDVKMCMTSEMFELDRFQLNYASLRKLIGSMIEPLGLSIDTEGLHICIEENEELEIPSARVFVSEDPEDVLKIVRLDRRILDGGFKSRDEIYEYLASSWLFNPGHFANARPAEEAEAASLPEKAVADWTRVVIEWLPQYYPGSHKPFVQDLHHWYACTRKQVQRCVFAMFPSVPITYYKWNDPDGKLENLGEILVEMLAQAIPSGTNGAWMDDFPYPRLLHGHVEPGPQLPLQGPLPLICVSADPTSQPQTPEDDDPTSQPQTPEDDVPPLLDSLPRDPPDPYILYQPAAEILPKNKVLCLACWTVVDEETGTLSLRTEPCYDEVEMRWIDAIYSGATGTDLIDWARDMWWRVWVRQTRWHYVQHWRSIMEEEDKKKAEEDRKRQEEEDRKKKEEDRKKKEEDRNKKEEDKKKAEEDRKKEEEAREQEEYRKAAQLVLGI
;
A
#
# COMPACT_ATOMS: atom_id res chain seq x y z
N MET A 1 -35.82 -15.67 -40.10
CA MET A 1 -35.27 -16.75 -39.26
C MET A 1 -33.86 -17.06 -39.75
N SER A 2 -32.87 -16.42 -39.13
CA SER A 2 -31.44 -16.73 -39.27
C SER A 2 -30.82 -16.42 -37.91
N SER A 3 -30.11 -17.40 -37.35
CA SER A 3 -29.46 -17.35 -36.03
C SER A 3 -28.39 -16.26 -35.99
N TYR A 4 -28.42 -15.39 -34.99
CA TYR A 4 -27.30 -14.51 -34.62
C TYR A 4 -26.65 -15.11 -33.37
N ASP A 5 -25.53 -15.80 -33.57
CA ASP A 5 -24.69 -16.28 -32.47
C ASP A 5 -23.95 -15.09 -31.86
N CYS A 6 -24.16 -14.85 -30.56
CA CYS A 6 -23.45 -13.83 -29.80
C CYS A 6 -21.97 -14.22 -29.62
N TYR A 7 -21.07 -13.51 -30.30
CA TYR A 7 -19.63 -13.63 -30.12
C TYR A 7 -19.18 -12.97 -28.81
N PHE A 8 -18.78 -13.77 -27.82
CA PHE A 8 -17.82 -13.34 -26.80
C PHE A 8 -16.41 -13.45 -27.40
N GLY A 9 -15.88 -12.34 -27.90
CA GLY A 9 -14.52 -12.27 -28.43
C GLY A 9 -13.48 -12.23 -27.32
N ASN A 10 -12.67 -13.28 -27.20
CA ASN A 10 -11.41 -13.24 -26.47
C ASN A 10 -10.44 -12.30 -27.20
N HIS A 11 -10.21 -11.10 -26.65
CA HIS A 11 -9.12 -10.22 -27.09
C HIS A 11 -7.82 -10.65 -26.43
N THR A 12 -7.04 -11.51 -27.09
CA THR A 12 -5.62 -11.70 -26.80
C THR A 12 -4.81 -10.60 -27.49
N HIS A 13 -4.17 -9.73 -26.71
CA HIS A 13 -3.19 -8.79 -27.21
C HIS A 13 -1.92 -9.53 -27.68
N HIS A 14 -1.75 -9.64 -29.01
CA HIS A 14 -0.48 -10.00 -29.62
C HIS A 14 0.45 -8.77 -29.70
N ASN A 15 1.41 -8.68 -28.79
CA ASN A 15 2.58 -7.83 -28.97
C ASN A 15 3.64 -8.60 -29.79
N ASN A 16 3.86 -8.14 -31.02
CA ASN A 16 4.96 -8.55 -31.89
C ASN A 16 6.28 -7.98 -31.33
N LEU A 17 7.08 -8.81 -30.66
CA LEU A 17 8.50 -8.55 -30.45
C LEU A 17 9.28 -9.08 -31.65
N GLN A 18 10.03 -8.20 -32.32
CA GLN A 18 11.04 -8.64 -33.29
C GLN A 18 12.21 -9.33 -32.60
N VAL A 19 12.49 -10.53 -33.09
CA VAL A 19 13.59 -11.42 -32.72
C VAL A 19 14.91 -10.90 -33.28
N HIS A 20 15.92 -10.75 -32.44
CA HIS A 20 17.32 -10.92 -32.84
C HIS A 20 17.93 -12.14 -32.14
N LYS A 21 18.59 -12.93 -33.00
CA LYS A 21 19.18 -14.26 -32.83
C LYS A 21 20.13 -14.38 -31.63
N LEU A 22 20.13 -15.54 -30.99
CA LEU A 22 21.31 -16.40 -30.75
C LEU A 22 20.85 -17.81 -30.29
N LEU A 23 21.24 -18.83 -31.06
CA LEU A 23 21.17 -20.28 -30.78
C LEU A 23 22.55 -20.74 -30.25
N PRO A 24 22.76 -22.02 -29.90
CA PRO A 24 22.16 -22.78 -28.81
C PRO A 24 23.27 -23.45 -27.95
N PHE A 25 22.98 -23.96 -26.75
CA PHE A 25 23.84 -25.00 -26.17
C PHE A 25 23.02 -26.11 -25.50
N THR A 26 23.47 -27.32 -25.83
CA THR A 26 22.91 -28.64 -25.60
C THR A 26 23.23 -29.18 -24.22
N SER A 27 22.30 -29.99 -23.69
CA SER A 27 22.48 -30.92 -22.57
C SER A 27 23.63 -31.91 -22.82
N THR A 28 24.43 -32.22 -21.78
CA THR A 28 25.24 -33.45 -21.69
C THR A 28 25.56 -33.78 -20.22
N LEU A 29 25.19 -34.98 -19.81
CA LEU A 29 25.67 -35.72 -18.63
C LEU A 29 27.19 -35.92 -18.68
N ILE A 30 27.90 -35.74 -17.55
CA ILE A 30 29.14 -36.50 -17.25
C ILE A 30 29.22 -36.80 -15.74
N SER A 31 29.26 -38.09 -15.42
CA SER A 31 29.82 -38.72 -14.22
C SER A 31 31.31 -38.93 -14.42
N LEU A 32 32.17 -38.66 -13.42
CA LEU A 32 33.54 -39.22 -13.25
C LEU A 32 34.01 -38.86 -11.81
N THR A 33 34.06 -39.80 -10.85
CA THR A 33 35.17 -40.70 -10.44
C THR A 33 36.23 -40.13 -9.49
N HIS A 34 36.30 -40.77 -8.31
CA HIS A 34 37.46 -41.32 -7.56
C HIS A 34 38.56 -40.42 -6.97
N ASP A 35 38.77 -40.70 -5.68
CA ASP A 35 40.00 -40.83 -4.88
C ASP A 35 40.98 -39.65 -4.73
N GLU A 36 41.20 -39.26 -3.47
CA GLU A 36 42.50 -39.50 -2.83
C GLU A 36 42.38 -39.51 -1.28
N HIS A 37 43.09 -40.47 -0.69
CA HIS A 37 43.18 -40.81 0.73
C HIS A 37 43.90 -39.75 1.59
N PHE A 38 43.55 -39.68 2.88
CA PHE A 38 44.54 -39.86 3.95
C PHE A 38 43.90 -40.39 5.25
N THR A 39 44.54 -41.42 5.79
CA THR A 39 44.16 -42.24 6.93
C THR A 39 44.74 -41.67 8.22
N ILE A 40 43.98 -41.65 9.32
CA ILE A 40 44.53 -41.90 10.66
C ILE A 40 43.64 -42.94 11.36
N ILE A 41 44.32 -44.00 11.77
CA ILE A 41 43.83 -45.16 12.53
C ILE A 41 43.83 -44.77 14.01
N ASP A 42 42.77 -45.10 14.74
CA ASP A 42 42.95 -45.60 16.10
C ASP A 42 42.01 -46.80 16.35
N HIS A 43 42.60 -47.86 16.87
CA HIS A 43 41.99 -49.15 17.18
C HIS A 43 41.98 -49.30 18.70
N SER A 44 40.81 -49.50 19.29
CA SER A 44 40.73 -50.36 20.47
C SER A 44 39.36 -51.04 20.55
N GLU A 45 39.35 -52.33 20.21
CA GLU A 45 38.28 -53.26 20.55
C GLU A 45 38.36 -53.63 22.04
N HIS A 46 37.22 -53.75 22.72
CA HIS A 46 36.96 -54.88 23.61
C HIS A 46 35.47 -55.18 23.81
N LYS A 47 35.06 -56.28 23.15
CA LYS A 47 34.15 -57.38 23.55
C LYS A 47 32.84 -57.13 24.34
N ILE A 48 31.73 -57.35 23.62
CA ILE A 48 30.64 -58.34 23.83
C ILE A 48 30.11 -58.54 25.26
N THR A 49 28.85 -58.15 25.52
CA THR A 49 27.69 -59.07 25.75
C THR A 49 26.36 -58.29 25.82
N THR A 50 25.40 -58.65 24.96
CA THR A 50 23.94 -58.38 25.05
C THR A 50 23.25 -59.52 25.84
N PRO A 51 21.98 -59.45 26.32
CA PRO A 51 20.80 -58.90 25.61
C PRO A 51 19.71 -58.16 26.43
N GLN A 52 18.90 -57.36 25.69
CA GLN A 52 17.43 -57.16 25.74
C GLN A 52 16.76 -56.83 27.12
N SER A 53 15.84 -55.87 27.28
CA SER A 53 15.02 -55.08 26.35
C SER A 53 14.24 -53.99 27.11
N LEU A 54 13.95 -52.86 26.43
CA LEU A 54 12.79 -51.92 26.56
C LEU A 54 12.60 -51.20 27.92
N ASP A 55 12.35 -49.89 28.02
CA ASP A 55 12.32 -48.75 27.09
C ASP A 55 12.35 -47.50 28.00
N HIS A 56 13.38 -46.67 27.88
CA HIS A 56 13.41 -45.30 28.37
C HIS A 56 13.82 -44.42 27.20
N GLN A 57 12.88 -43.61 26.69
CA GLN A 57 13.21 -42.51 25.78
C GLN A 57 13.54 -41.28 26.64
N GLU A 58 14.82 -41.09 26.92
CA GLU A 58 15.38 -39.78 27.22
C GLU A 58 15.53 -39.02 25.90
N VAL A 59 14.90 -37.85 25.84
CA VAL A 59 15.09 -36.87 24.76
C VAL A 59 16.31 -36.04 25.09
N THR A 60 17.31 -36.10 24.22
CA THR A 60 18.44 -35.16 24.15
C THR A 60 17.94 -33.79 23.68
N PRO A 61 18.32 -32.67 24.33
CA PRO A 61 18.29 -31.36 23.68
C PRO A 61 19.65 -31.11 22.99
N ILE A 62 19.58 -30.99 21.65
CA ILE A 62 20.60 -30.40 20.79
C ILE A 62 20.35 -28.89 20.74
N PHE A 63 21.43 -28.12 20.58
CA PHE A 63 21.58 -26.65 20.52
C PHE A 63 21.90 -25.94 21.84
N THR A 64 23.16 -26.09 22.25
CA THR A 64 23.89 -25.09 23.02
C THR A 64 24.42 -24.00 22.08
N ASN A 65 24.21 -22.75 22.50
CA ASN A 65 24.48 -21.53 21.76
C ASN A 65 26.00 -21.33 21.53
N GLN A 66 26.36 -21.06 20.27
CA GLN A 66 27.72 -20.93 19.78
C GLN A 66 28.23 -19.50 20.03
N GLN A 67 28.50 -19.16 21.30
CA GLN A 67 29.11 -17.88 21.68
C GLN A 67 30.30 -18.02 22.65
N GLN A 68 30.91 -19.22 22.74
CA GLN A 68 31.95 -19.50 23.73
C GLN A 68 33.32 -19.93 23.24
N ASN A 69 33.61 -20.01 21.94
CA ASN A 69 34.97 -20.39 21.51
C ASN A 69 35.47 -19.55 20.35
N MET A 70 36.07 -18.40 20.67
CA MET A 70 37.35 -17.92 20.13
C MET A 70 37.68 -16.55 20.72
N SER A 71 38.50 -16.51 21.78
CA SER A 71 39.16 -15.27 22.23
C SER A 71 40.38 -15.61 23.09
N LEU A 72 41.57 -15.44 22.53
CA LEU A 72 42.74 -15.10 23.33
C LEU A 72 42.43 -13.78 24.06
N ALA A 73 42.40 -13.86 25.38
CA ALA A 73 41.83 -12.89 26.31
C ALA A 73 42.26 -11.42 26.12
N PRO A 74 41.30 -10.50 26.27
CA PRO A 74 41.33 -9.52 27.33
C PRO A 74 40.42 -10.00 28.46
N LYS A 75 40.91 -9.89 29.71
CA LYS A 75 40.16 -10.26 30.93
C LYS A 75 38.74 -9.71 30.85
N GLN A 76 37.76 -10.59 31.01
CA GLN A 76 36.33 -10.29 31.15
C GLN A 76 36.18 -9.12 32.15
N ILE A 77 35.93 -7.91 31.64
CA ILE A 77 35.70 -6.73 32.47
C ILE A 77 34.30 -6.91 33.04
N TYR A 78 34.21 -7.49 34.24
CA TYR A 78 32.97 -7.54 34.98
C TYR A 78 32.65 -6.12 35.47
N ALA A 79 31.67 -5.48 34.84
CA ALA A 79 31.06 -4.24 35.30
C ALA A 79 29.71 -4.62 35.97
N PRO A 80 29.65 -4.76 37.30
CA PRO A 80 28.38 -4.98 37.96
C PRO A 80 27.45 -3.79 37.65
N ARG A 81 26.12 -4.01 37.65
CA ARG A 81 25.12 -2.92 37.67
C ARG A 81 25.29 -2.15 38.99
N VAL A 82 26.27 -1.27 39.03
CA VAL A 82 26.60 -0.45 40.20
C VAL A 82 25.74 0.79 40.06
N LEU A 83 24.77 0.97 40.95
CA LEU A 83 24.27 2.31 41.26
C LEU A 83 25.49 3.22 41.40
N PRO A 84 25.43 4.49 40.97
CA PRO A 84 26.39 5.42 41.50
C PRO A 84 26.20 5.42 43.03
N ALA A 85 27.03 4.64 43.73
CA ALA A 85 27.40 4.97 45.09
C ALA A 85 27.77 6.46 45.04
N VAL A 86 27.48 7.21 46.10
CA VAL A 86 27.67 8.67 46.13
C VAL A 86 29.02 9.09 45.51
N ASP A 87 30.05 8.26 45.68
CA ASP A 87 31.41 8.39 45.15
C ASP A 87 31.53 8.36 43.61
N ASN A 88 30.65 7.66 42.89
CA ASN A 88 30.67 7.54 41.43
C ASN A 88 29.73 8.52 40.71
N GLN A 89 28.86 9.23 41.43
CA GLN A 89 27.90 10.17 40.82
C GLN A 89 28.61 11.32 40.09
N ALA A 90 29.73 11.80 40.61
CA ALA A 90 30.52 12.85 39.97
C ALA A 90 31.14 12.37 38.65
N VAL A 91 31.75 11.18 38.64
CA VAL A 91 32.32 10.57 37.43
C VAL A 91 31.23 10.29 36.41
N TYR A 92 30.07 9.79 36.86
CA TYR A 92 28.91 9.57 36.03
C TYR A 92 28.40 10.86 35.37
N ASN A 93 28.19 11.92 36.15
CA ASN A 93 27.74 13.22 35.64
C ASN A 93 28.77 13.84 34.69
N GLN A 94 30.07 13.67 34.97
CA GLN A 94 31.15 14.14 34.11
C GLN A 94 31.18 13.36 32.79
N ALA A 95 31.09 12.03 32.84
CA ALA A 95 31.02 11.17 31.67
C ALA A 95 29.82 11.56 30.81
N LYS A 96 28.63 11.68 31.42
CA LYS A 96 27.43 12.17 30.74
C LYS A 96 27.68 13.52 30.07
N ALA A 97 28.16 14.52 30.80
CA ALA A 97 28.43 15.84 30.23
C ALA A 97 29.43 15.81 29.07
N LYS A 98 30.48 14.99 29.15
CA LYS A 98 31.46 14.77 28.08
C LYS A 98 30.82 14.15 26.84
N VAL A 99 30.08 13.04 26.99
CA VAL A 99 29.35 12.42 25.87
C VAL A 99 28.44 13.43 25.19
N MET A 100 27.66 14.17 25.99
CA MET A 100 26.73 15.19 25.52
C MET A 100 27.44 16.33 24.76
N SER A 101 28.62 16.74 25.23
CA SER A 101 29.43 17.75 24.56
C SER A 101 30.00 17.25 23.24
N LEU A 102 30.57 16.03 23.22
CA LEU A 102 31.18 15.43 22.04
C LEU A 102 30.16 15.24 20.91
N LEU A 103 28.94 14.88 21.29
CA LEU A 103 27.87 14.58 20.36
C LEU A 103 26.98 15.76 20.06
N SER A 104 27.24 16.95 20.63
CA SER A 104 26.38 18.16 20.47
C SER A 104 26.17 18.62 19.03
N GLN A 105 27.01 18.14 18.11
CA GLN A 105 26.89 18.37 16.67
C GLN A 105 25.94 17.38 15.97
N MET A 106 25.51 16.34 16.67
CA MET A 106 24.55 15.33 16.22
C MET A 106 23.23 15.51 16.97
N PHE A 107 22.08 15.25 16.33
CA PHE A 107 20.81 15.23 17.05
C PHE A 107 20.79 14.03 17.99
N TYR A 108 20.64 14.26 19.30
CA TYR A 108 20.62 13.17 20.27
C TYR A 108 19.68 13.47 21.44
N ARG A 109 19.25 12.40 22.12
CA ARG A 109 18.65 12.46 23.45
C ARG A 109 19.35 11.43 24.34
N SER A 110 19.93 11.87 25.46
CA SER A 110 20.49 10.92 26.43
C SER A 110 19.39 10.36 27.28
N LEU A 111 19.35 9.04 27.42
CA LEU A 111 18.50 8.40 28.42
C LEU A 111 19.36 7.72 29.49
N VAL A 112 19.17 8.15 30.72
CA VAL A 112 19.92 7.60 31.85
C VAL A 112 19.12 6.44 32.43
N GLU A 113 19.59 5.21 32.21
CA GLU A 113 19.09 4.03 32.91
C GLU A 113 20.08 3.55 33.99
N TYR A 114 19.57 2.87 35.01
CA TYR A 114 20.37 2.42 36.14
C TYR A 114 21.43 1.39 35.71
N GLY A 115 22.71 1.75 35.84
CA GLY A 115 23.87 0.85 35.65
C GLY A 115 24.70 1.12 34.39
N ALA A 116 24.13 1.76 33.36
CA ALA A 116 24.85 2.16 32.14
C ALA A 116 24.32 3.51 31.62
N ILE A 117 25.17 4.32 31.01
CA ILE A 117 24.73 5.52 30.30
C ILE A 117 24.27 5.08 28.91
N ARG A 118 22.97 5.17 28.61
CA ARG A 118 22.47 4.91 27.26
C ARG A 118 22.29 6.20 26.50
N VAL A 119 22.88 6.28 25.32
CA VAL A 119 22.80 7.46 24.46
C VAL A 119 22.22 7.04 23.14
N LEU A 120 21.09 7.64 22.80
CA LEU A 120 20.48 7.46 21.50
C LEU A 120 20.87 8.64 20.61
N ILE A 121 21.43 8.33 19.45
CA ILE A 121 21.89 9.33 18.49
C ILE A 121 21.21 9.08 17.16
N TRP A 122 20.75 10.15 16.52
CA TRP A 122 20.35 10.12 15.13
C TRP A 122 21.44 10.78 14.26
N TYR A 123 21.88 10.07 13.23
CA TYR A 123 22.83 10.59 12.26
C TYR A 123 22.19 10.71 10.88
N PRO A 124 21.92 11.94 10.40
CA PRO A 124 21.40 12.14 9.05
C PRO A 124 22.52 11.88 8.03
N SER A 125 22.67 10.62 7.59
CA SER A 125 23.62 10.26 6.53
C SER A 125 22.99 10.40 5.16
N THR A 126 23.58 11.19 4.27
CA THR A 126 23.22 11.18 2.84
C THR A 126 23.84 10.02 2.09
N THR A 127 24.87 9.37 2.64
CA THR A 127 25.62 8.30 1.97
C THR A 127 25.16 6.90 2.37
N GLY A 128 24.23 6.78 3.33
CA GLY A 128 23.76 5.50 3.87
C GLY A 128 24.81 4.74 4.69
N THR A 129 25.99 5.33 4.93
CA THR A 129 27.08 4.73 5.70
C THR A 129 27.46 5.64 6.87
N PHE A 130 27.74 5.03 8.03
CA PHE A 130 28.21 5.72 9.23
C PHE A 130 29.70 5.42 9.44
N PRO A 131 30.56 6.43 9.68
CA PRO A 131 32.00 6.21 9.86
C PRO A 131 32.30 5.72 11.28
N TRP A 132 31.93 4.46 11.55
CA TRP A 132 32.01 3.82 12.86
C TRP A 132 33.35 4.00 13.57
N GLU A 133 34.45 3.60 12.92
CA GLU A 133 35.79 3.64 13.52
C GLU A 133 36.19 5.05 13.97
N HIS A 134 35.85 6.06 13.15
CA HIS A 134 36.13 7.46 13.49
C HIS A 134 35.39 7.90 14.76
N TYR A 135 34.09 7.59 14.87
CA TYR A 135 33.29 7.98 16.03
C TYR A 135 33.64 7.17 17.28
N VAL A 136 33.99 5.88 17.16
CA VAL A 136 34.48 5.09 18.29
C VAL A 136 35.77 5.67 18.83
N GLU A 137 36.75 6.00 17.98
CA GLU A 137 38.00 6.64 18.41
C GLU A 137 37.76 8.02 19.03
N LEU A 138 36.89 8.84 18.42
CA LEU A 138 36.54 10.17 18.89
C LEU A 138 35.88 10.13 20.28
N ILE A 139 34.86 9.27 20.45
CA ILE A 139 34.11 9.14 21.71
C ILE A 139 35.01 8.51 22.78
N LYS A 140 35.76 7.44 22.45
CA LYS A 140 36.70 6.81 23.38
C LYS A 140 37.76 7.81 23.88
N GLY A 141 38.35 8.59 22.96
CA GLY A 141 39.33 9.62 23.28
C GLY A 141 38.74 10.74 24.13
N GLY A 142 37.57 11.25 23.77
CA GLY A 142 36.91 12.33 24.51
C GLY A 142 36.42 11.92 25.90
N LEU A 143 36.04 10.65 26.08
CA LEU A 143 35.65 10.09 27.36
C LEU A 143 36.83 9.65 28.24
N GLU A 144 38.03 9.55 27.67
CA GLU A 144 39.18 8.89 28.29
C GLU A 144 38.81 7.45 28.71
N ALA A 145 38.06 6.75 27.85
CA ALA A 145 37.60 5.41 28.13
C ALA A 145 38.73 4.39 27.92
N ASP A 146 38.85 3.43 28.85
CA ASP A 146 39.82 2.33 28.78
C ASP A 146 39.51 1.40 27.59
N TYR A 147 38.23 1.32 27.22
CA TYR A 147 37.70 0.43 26.20
C TYR A 147 36.64 1.12 25.34
N GLY A 148 36.60 0.76 24.06
CA GLY A 148 35.63 1.22 23.07
C GLY A 148 35.55 0.20 21.93
N ARG A 149 34.33 -0.19 21.53
CA ARG A 149 34.05 -1.04 20.35
C ARG A 149 32.68 -0.68 19.76
N HIS A 150 32.36 -1.21 18.59
CA HIS A 150 31.04 -1.09 17.98
C HIS A 150 30.58 -2.40 17.31
N ASP A 151 29.30 -2.47 16.97
CA ASP A 151 28.69 -3.39 16.02
C ASP A 151 27.96 -2.59 14.92
N ASP A 152 26.89 -3.13 14.33
CA ASP A 152 26.16 -2.53 13.20
C ASP A 152 25.31 -1.30 13.59
N ASP A 153 24.89 -1.18 14.86
CA ASP A 153 24.03 -0.09 15.33
C ASP A 153 24.33 0.40 16.76
N HIS A 154 25.32 -0.18 17.46
CA HIS A 154 25.72 0.18 18.81
C HIS A 154 27.23 0.42 18.94
N MET A 155 27.59 1.30 19.87
CA MET A 155 28.94 1.44 20.40
C MET A 155 28.92 1.25 21.92
N TRP A 156 29.97 0.65 22.46
CA TRP A 156 30.11 0.43 23.90
C TRP A 156 31.44 0.98 24.38
N PHE A 157 31.39 1.72 25.49
CA PHE A 157 32.56 2.27 26.14
C PHE A 157 32.58 1.92 27.63
N ALA A 158 33.78 1.73 28.18
CA ALA A 158 33.96 1.54 29.61
C ALA A 158 34.91 2.61 30.17
N ILE A 159 34.37 3.46 31.06
CA ILE A 159 35.15 4.47 31.77
C ILE A 159 35.49 3.97 33.15
N ARG A 160 36.75 4.02 33.54
CA ARG A 160 37.16 3.62 34.88
C ARG A 160 36.63 4.59 35.93
N SER A 161 35.83 4.10 36.88
CA SER A 161 35.36 4.85 38.04
C SER A 161 35.97 4.24 39.29
N GLY A 162 37.21 4.62 39.62
CA GLY A 162 37.93 4.10 40.79
C GLY A 162 38.77 2.84 40.54
N ARG A 163 39.13 2.11 41.61
CA ARG A 163 40.13 1.03 41.52
C ARG A 163 39.60 -0.24 40.85
N LYS A 164 38.30 -0.55 40.98
CA LYS A 164 37.71 -1.84 40.56
C LYS A 164 36.35 -1.72 39.88
N THR A 165 35.89 -0.51 39.57
CA THR A 165 34.58 -0.28 38.97
C THR A 165 34.75 0.51 37.68
N SER A 166 33.93 0.16 36.69
CA SER A 166 33.84 0.86 35.42
C SER A 166 32.38 1.27 35.21
N ILE A 167 32.18 2.39 34.53
CA ILE A 167 30.89 2.86 34.05
C ILE A 167 30.79 2.45 32.59
N GLU A 168 29.76 1.69 32.26
CA GLU A 168 29.43 1.32 30.89
C GLU A 168 28.61 2.44 30.23
N ILE A 169 28.91 2.70 28.97
CA ILE A 169 28.23 3.69 28.14
C ILE A 169 27.87 3.00 26.83
N ASP A 170 26.57 2.85 26.60
CA ASP A 170 25.99 2.29 25.38
C ASP A 170 25.54 3.45 24.51
N VAL A 171 25.98 3.48 23.26
CA VAL A 171 25.58 4.49 22.30
C VAL A 171 24.90 3.79 21.14
N LYS A 172 23.58 3.92 21.04
CA LYS A 172 22.80 3.39 19.93
C LYS A 172 22.68 4.44 18.82
N MET A 173 22.99 4.03 17.60
CA MET A 173 22.92 4.85 16.40
C MET A 173 21.67 4.51 15.60
N CYS A 174 20.84 5.51 15.34
CA CYS A 174 19.68 5.42 14.48
C CYS A 174 20.02 6.06 13.13
N MET A 175 19.82 5.31 12.05
CA MET A 175 20.11 5.77 10.69
C MET A 175 18.99 6.64 10.11
N THR A 176 17.77 6.47 10.59
CA THR A 176 16.59 7.24 10.20
C THR A 176 15.98 7.96 11.40
N SER A 177 15.17 8.97 11.14
CA SER A 177 14.48 9.70 12.21
C SER A 177 13.40 8.83 12.85
N GLU A 178 12.81 7.94 12.07
CA GLU A 178 11.75 7.01 12.44
C GLU A 178 12.29 5.96 13.43
N MET A 179 13.43 5.35 13.11
CA MET A 179 14.16 4.46 14.04
C MET A 179 14.51 5.18 15.34
N PHE A 180 14.95 6.44 15.26
CA PHE A 180 15.26 7.24 16.45
C PHE A 180 14.04 7.43 17.34
N GLU A 181 12.89 7.76 16.76
CA GLU A 181 11.66 7.95 17.52
C GLU A 181 11.14 6.63 18.12
N LEU A 182 11.24 5.52 17.39
CA LEU A 182 10.89 4.18 17.88
C LEU A 182 11.81 3.73 19.01
N ASP A 183 13.14 3.83 18.85
CA ASP A 183 14.09 3.51 19.91
C ASP A 183 13.94 4.44 21.10
N ARG A 184 13.64 5.72 20.86
CA ARG A 184 13.35 6.67 21.94
C ARG A 184 12.13 6.21 22.73
N PHE A 185 11.06 5.78 22.07
CA PHE A 185 9.88 5.19 22.72
C PHE A 185 10.24 3.94 23.52
N GLN A 186 10.99 3.01 22.93
CA GLN A 186 11.39 1.75 23.56
C GLN A 186 12.32 1.94 24.76
N LEU A 187 13.21 2.92 24.68
CA LEU A 187 14.19 3.20 25.72
C LEU A 187 13.62 4.10 26.81
N ASN A 188 12.71 5.06 26.50
CA ASN A 188 12.24 6.09 27.45
C ASN A 188 11.88 5.50 28.82
N TYR A 189 11.34 4.29 28.78
CA TYR A 189 11.19 3.45 29.94
C TYR A 189 11.39 1.98 29.56
N ALA A 190 12.61 1.45 29.52
CA ALA A 190 12.85 0.07 29.06
C ALA A 190 12.07 -1.00 29.88
N SER A 191 11.85 -0.75 31.18
CA SER A 191 11.00 -1.62 32.01
C SER A 191 9.52 -1.62 31.58
N LEU A 192 9.08 -0.53 30.99
CA LEU A 192 7.73 -0.25 30.52
C LEU A 192 7.52 -0.88 29.14
N ARG A 193 8.55 -0.90 28.27
CA ARG A 193 8.56 -1.74 27.06
C ARG A 193 8.32 -3.20 27.41
N LYS A 194 9.02 -3.73 28.42
CA LYS A 194 8.82 -5.13 28.85
C LYS A 194 7.39 -5.36 29.34
N LEU A 195 6.84 -4.40 30.08
CA LEU A 195 5.48 -4.45 30.60
C LEU A 195 4.41 -4.35 29.48
N ILE A 196 4.56 -3.42 28.54
CA ILE A 196 3.68 -3.29 27.37
C ILE A 196 3.79 -4.55 26.50
N GLY A 197 5.02 -4.98 26.21
CA GLY A 197 5.29 -6.20 25.44
C GLY A 197 4.57 -7.40 26.02
N SER A 198 4.68 -7.63 27.34
CA SER A 198 3.99 -8.75 27.97
C SER A 198 2.46 -8.63 27.87
N MET A 199 1.88 -7.42 27.97
CA MET A 199 0.43 -7.23 27.84
C MET A 199 -0.08 -7.54 26.43
N ILE A 200 0.66 -7.15 25.39
CA ILE A 200 0.20 -7.20 24.00
C ILE A 200 0.55 -8.52 23.29
N GLU A 201 1.60 -9.21 23.72
CA GLU A 201 2.07 -10.45 23.11
C GLU A 201 1.02 -11.57 23.09
N PRO A 202 0.32 -11.89 24.21
CA PRO A 202 -0.78 -12.86 24.18
C PRO A 202 -1.98 -12.44 23.31
N LEU A 203 -2.04 -11.16 22.93
CA LEU A 203 -3.10 -10.56 22.13
C LEU A 203 -2.75 -10.51 20.65
N GLY A 204 -1.64 -11.15 20.24
CA GLY A 204 -1.22 -11.25 18.85
C GLY A 204 -0.52 -10.02 18.34
N LEU A 205 0.09 -9.22 19.22
CA LEU A 205 0.92 -8.09 18.82
C LEU A 205 2.35 -8.29 19.29
N SER A 206 3.33 -7.80 18.54
CA SER A 206 4.72 -7.76 19.00
C SER A 206 5.37 -6.43 18.66
N ILE A 207 6.27 -5.97 19.53
CA ILE A 207 7.07 -4.75 19.29
C ILE A 207 8.55 -5.15 19.29
N ASP A 208 9.17 -5.04 18.13
CA ASP A 208 10.60 -5.27 17.94
C ASP A 208 11.31 -4.00 17.47
N THR A 209 12.54 -4.13 16.96
CA THR A 209 13.36 -3.00 16.52
C THR A 209 12.84 -2.32 15.26
N GLU A 210 11.98 -2.97 14.47
CA GLU A 210 11.39 -2.39 13.25
C GLU A 210 10.08 -1.67 13.56
N GLY A 211 9.30 -2.17 14.52
CA GLY A 211 8.08 -1.50 14.93
C GLY A 211 7.08 -2.44 15.58
N LEU A 212 5.81 -2.06 15.46
CA LEU A 212 4.69 -2.89 15.86
C LEU A 212 4.30 -3.84 14.74
N HIS A 213 4.06 -5.09 15.13
CA HIS A 213 3.62 -6.16 14.26
C HIS A 213 2.36 -6.81 14.83
N ILE A 214 1.53 -7.35 13.93
CA ILE A 214 0.46 -8.28 14.27
C ILE A 214 0.89 -9.70 13.89
N CYS A 215 0.73 -10.63 14.81
CA CYS A 215 1.14 -12.02 14.66
C CYS A 215 -0.01 -12.86 14.09
N ILE A 216 0.33 -13.73 13.16
CA ILE A 216 -0.61 -14.69 12.57
C ILE A 216 -0.76 -15.85 13.54
N GLU A 217 -1.96 -16.01 14.11
CA GLU A 217 -2.27 -16.94 15.22
C GLU A 217 -1.80 -18.38 14.91
N GLU A 218 -1.97 -18.82 13.67
CA GLU A 218 -1.62 -20.16 13.21
C GLU A 218 -0.10 -20.39 13.12
N ASN A 219 0.69 -19.33 13.05
CA ASN A 219 2.14 -19.38 12.86
C ASN A 219 2.93 -18.90 14.08
N GLU A 220 2.28 -18.51 15.19
CA GLU A 220 2.97 -17.99 16.37
C GLU A 220 3.94 -19.00 16.98
N GLU A 221 3.61 -20.29 16.96
CA GLU A 221 4.45 -21.37 17.48
C GLU A 221 5.79 -21.51 16.73
N LEU A 222 5.88 -20.99 15.50
CA LEU A 222 7.07 -21.16 14.66
C LEU A 222 8.16 -20.14 14.97
N GLU A 223 7.88 -19.07 15.73
CA GLU A 223 8.80 -17.96 16.03
C GLU A 223 9.54 -17.38 14.79
N ILE A 224 9.01 -17.61 13.60
CA ILE A 224 9.63 -17.16 12.34
C ILE A 224 9.25 -15.69 12.07
N PRO A 225 10.17 -14.86 11.54
CA PRO A 225 9.86 -13.48 11.16
C PRO A 225 8.65 -13.36 10.22
N SER A 226 8.43 -14.36 9.36
CA SER A 226 7.27 -14.44 8.46
C SER A 226 5.92 -14.65 9.15
N ALA A 227 5.89 -15.01 10.43
CA ALA A 227 4.66 -15.13 11.21
C ALA A 227 4.12 -13.77 11.70
N ARG A 228 4.78 -12.67 11.31
CA ARG A 228 4.47 -11.32 11.75
C ARG A 228 4.22 -10.44 10.53
N VAL A 229 3.18 -9.62 10.62
CA VAL A 229 2.88 -8.59 9.64
C VAL A 229 3.15 -7.24 10.26
N PHE A 230 4.03 -6.48 9.62
CA PHE A 230 4.36 -5.11 10.02
C PHE A 230 3.10 -4.24 10.00
N VAL A 231 2.87 -3.50 11.08
CA VAL A 231 1.72 -2.60 11.26
C VAL A 231 2.17 -1.15 11.13
N SER A 232 3.10 -0.71 11.98
CA SER A 232 3.61 0.67 11.97
C SER A 232 4.95 0.77 12.71
N GLU A 233 5.82 1.66 12.24
CA GLU A 233 7.04 2.09 12.94
C GLU A 233 6.79 3.33 13.84
N ASP A 234 5.64 4.00 13.72
CA ASP A 234 5.32 5.20 14.50
C ASP A 234 4.90 4.82 15.94
N PRO A 235 5.62 5.29 16.98
CA PRO A 235 5.20 5.09 18.36
C PRO A 235 3.81 5.61 18.70
N GLU A 236 3.32 6.65 18.02
CA GLU A 236 1.97 7.19 18.24
C GLU A 236 0.90 6.17 17.83
N ASP A 237 1.15 5.38 16.79
CA ASP A 237 0.24 4.32 16.36
C ASP A 237 0.18 3.17 17.36
N VAL A 238 1.34 2.79 17.92
CA VAL A 238 1.42 1.81 19.02
C VAL A 238 0.54 2.25 20.17
N LEU A 239 0.72 3.49 20.62
CA LEU A 239 -0.04 4.10 21.70
C LEU A 239 -1.54 4.15 21.40
N LYS A 240 -1.91 4.51 20.16
CA LYS A 240 -3.32 4.56 19.73
C LYS A 240 -3.99 3.18 19.78
N ILE A 241 -3.31 2.12 19.34
CA ILE A 241 -3.82 0.73 19.42
C ILE A 241 -4.00 0.30 20.88
N VAL A 242 -3.01 0.57 21.74
CA VAL A 242 -3.08 0.20 23.16
C VAL A 242 -3.93 1.17 24.00
N ARG A 243 -4.51 2.19 23.36
CA ARG A 243 -5.26 3.32 23.96
C ARG A 243 -4.53 4.03 25.09
N LEU A 244 -3.25 4.27 24.87
CA LEU A 244 -2.44 5.16 25.68
C LEU A 244 -2.25 6.47 24.88
N ASP A 245 -2.20 7.59 25.59
CA ASP A 245 -1.79 8.91 25.11
C ASP A 245 -0.26 9.11 25.10
N ARG A 246 0.14 10.24 24.50
CA ARG A 246 1.54 10.65 24.26
C ARG A 246 2.39 10.88 25.50
N ARG A 247 1.84 10.87 26.73
CA ARG A 247 2.62 11.06 27.97
C ARG A 247 3.76 10.04 28.12
N ILE A 248 3.59 8.84 27.55
CA ILE A 248 4.66 7.82 27.47
C ILE A 248 5.85 8.29 26.62
N LEU A 249 5.62 9.06 25.55
CA LEU A 249 6.68 9.62 24.70
C LEU A 249 7.29 10.87 25.33
N ASP A 250 6.44 11.72 25.89
CA ASP A 250 6.84 13.06 26.32
C ASP A 250 7.50 13.07 27.71
N GLY A 251 7.39 11.98 28.47
CA GLY A 251 8.00 11.88 29.79
C GLY A 251 7.25 12.69 30.86
N GLY A 252 5.92 12.63 30.84
CA GLY A 252 5.03 13.49 31.63
C GLY A 252 4.66 12.99 33.04
N PHE A 253 5.21 11.88 33.51
CA PHE A 253 4.82 11.25 34.77
C PHE A 253 5.66 11.76 35.95
N LYS A 254 5.00 12.02 37.08
CA LYS A 254 5.60 12.55 38.31
C LYS A 254 6.19 11.45 39.17
N SER A 255 5.66 10.24 39.07
CA SER A 255 6.09 9.09 39.86
C SER A 255 5.96 7.78 39.08
N ARG A 256 6.59 6.72 39.60
CA ARG A 256 6.45 5.35 39.08
C ARG A 256 5.03 4.84 39.24
N ASP A 257 4.39 5.13 40.38
CA ASP A 257 3.01 4.73 40.61
C ASP A 257 2.06 5.33 39.58
N GLU A 258 2.26 6.59 39.19
CA GLU A 258 1.46 7.24 38.13
C GLU A 258 1.61 6.51 36.78
N ILE A 259 2.83 6.03 36.46
CA ILE A 259 3.08 5.23 35.26
C ILE A 259 2.31 3.90 35.33
N TYR A 260 2.34 3.23 36.48
CA TYR A 260 1.70 1.92 36.65
C TYR A 260 0.17 2.03 36.62
N GLU A 261 -0.41 3.01 37.32
CA GLU A 261 -1.83 3.33 37.26
C GLU A 261 -2.26 3.64 35.82
N TYR A 262 -1.44 4.42 35.11
CA TYR A 262 -1.70 4.77 33.74
C TYR A 262 -1.69 3.56 32.80
N LEU A 263 -0.71 2.66 32.91
CA LEU A 263 -0.69 1.43 32.13
C LEU A 263 -1.86 0.52 32.46
N ALA A 264 -2.22 0.43 33.75
CA ALA A 264 -3.36 -0.34 34.19
C ALA A 264 -4.71 0.22 33.71
N SER A 265 -4.74 1.48 33.25
CA SER A 265 -5.90 2.07 32.59
C SER A 265 -6.05 1.66 31.12
N SER A 266 -5.03 1.01 30.53
CA SER A 266 -5.15 0.45 29.18
C SER A 266 -6.23 -0.63 29.15
N TRP A 267 -6.98 -0.67 28.05
CA TRP A 267 -7.97 -1.71 27.79
C TRP A 267 -7.33 -3.10 27.55
N LEU A 268 -6.02 -3.15 27.31
CA LEU A 268 -5.23 -4.38 27.17
C LEU A 268 -4.66 -4.87 28.50
N PHE A 269 -4.86 -4.14 29.59
CA PHE A 269 -4.38 -4.56 30.89
C PHE A 269 -5.36 -5.57 31.52
N ASN A 270 -4.83 -6.75 31.85
CA ASN A 270 -5.52 -7.73 32.68
C ASN A 270 -4.62 -8.12 33.86
N PRO A 271 -5.01 -7.88 35.13
CA PRO A 271 -4.17 -8.21 36.27
C PRO A 271 -3.92 -9.73 36.41
N GLY A 272 -4.79 -10.57 35.85
CA GLY A 272 -4.62 -12.02 35.80
C GLY A 272 -3.47 -12.47 34.90
N HIS A 273 -3.10 -11.69 33.87
CA HIS A 273 -1.94 -11.98 33.01
C HIS A 273 -0.65 -12.12 33.83
N PHE A 274 -0.45 -11.21 34.78
CA PHE A 274 0.75 -11.14 35.60
C PHE A 274 0.79 -12.13 36.75
N ALA A 275 -0.34 -12.78 37.08
CA ALA A 275 -0.41 -13.76 38.15
C ALA A 275 0.50 -14.98 37.89
N ASN A 276 0.62 -15.37 36.62
CA ASN A 276 1.44 -16.50 36.20
C ASN A 276 2.94 -16.17 36.17
N ALA A 277 3.31 -14.92 35.88
CA ALA A 277 4.70 -14.46 35.85
C ALA A 277 5.26 -14.28 37.27
N ARG A 278 4.40 -13.97 38.26
CA ARG A 278 4.81 -13.59 39.61
C ARG A 278 5.78 -14.55 40.31
N PRO A 279 5.58 -15.89 40.32
CA PRO A 279 6.49 -16.78 41.03
C PRO A 279 7.92 -16.75 40.47
N ALA A 280 8.07 -16.64 39.15
CA ALA A 280 9.38 -16.50 38.51
C ALA A 280 10.04 -15.17 38.89
N GLU A 281 9.25 -14.09 38.89
CA GLU A 281 9.70 -12.75 39.28
C GLU A 281 10.10 -12.63 40.75
N GLU A 282 9.34 -13.26 41.66
CA GLU A 282 9.69 -13.31 43.08
C GLU A 282 11.00 -14.08 43.30
N ALA A 283 11.20 -15.19 42.59
CA ALA A 283 12.43 -15.97 42.66
C ALA A 283 13.64 -15.18 42.11
N GLU A 284 13.46 -14.48 40.98
CA GLU A 284 14.49 -13.61 40.42
C GLU A 284 14.82 -12.46 41.38
N ALA A 285 13.80 -11.76 41.88
CA ALA A 285 13.96 -10.66 42.84
C ALA A 285 14.69 -11.09 44.11
N ALA A 286 14.38 -12.29 44.64
CA ALA A 286 15.03 -12.84 45.83
C ALA A 286 16.52 -13.17 45.61
N SER A 287 16.93 -13.43 44.36
CA SER A 287 18.31 -13.73 44.00
C SER A 287 19.18 -12.48 43.79
N LEU A 288 18.54 -11.32 43.58
CA LEU A 288 19.22 -10.07 43.25
C LEU A 288 19.30 -9.15 44.48
N PRO A 289 20.33 -8.29 44.59
CA PRO A 289 20.29 -7.18 45.52
C PRO A 289 19.06 -6.30 45.25
N GLU A 290 18.41 -5.78 46.28
CA GLU A 290 17.19 -4.94 46.19
C GLU A 290 17.29 -3.80 45.15
N LYS A 291 18.50 -3.28 44.98
CA LYS A 291 18.86 -2.20 44.06
C LYS A 291 19.02 -2.63 42.59
N ALA A 292 19.09 -3.92 42.32
CA ALA A 292 19.22 -4.51 40.99
C ALA A 292 17.90 -5.09 40.45
N VAL A 293 16.86 -5.17 41.29
CA VAL A 293 15.52 -5.60 40.89
C VAL A 293 14.97 -4.62 39.87
N ALA A 294 14.59 -5.12 38.70
CA ALA A 294 14.05 -4.30 37.62
C ALA A 294 12.70 -3.67 37.99
N ASP A 295 12.38 -2.50 37.45
CA ASP A 295 11.16 -1.77 37.83
C ASP A 295 9.89 -2.55 37.49
N TRP A 296 9.89 -3.35 36.41
CA TRP A 296 8.75 -4.18 36.05
C TRP A 296 8.51 -5.32 37.06
N THR A 297 9.57 -5.90 37.62
CA THR A 297 9.47 -6.93 38.67
C THR A 297 8.75 -6.36 39.88
N ARG A 298 9.04 -5.10 40.27
CA ARG A 298 8.32 -4.40 41.35
C ARG A 298 6.84 -4.21 41.04
N VAL A 299 6.47 -3.95 39.78
CA VAL A 299 5.05 -3.90 39.38
C VAL A 299 4.36 -5.22 39.70
N VAL A 300 4.99 -6.34 39.36
CA VAL A 300 4.42 -7.68 39.51
C VAL A 300 4.33 -8.15 40.96
N ILE A 301 5.36 -7.87 41.77
CA ILE A 301 5.49 -8.40 43.14
C ILE A 301 4.97 -7.45 44.24
N GLU A 302 5.01 -6.12 44.02
CA GLU A 302 4.61 -5.12 45.03
C GLU A 302 3.32 -4.40 44.62
N TRP A 303 3.34 -3.74 43.45
CA TRP A 303 2.26 -2.83 43.07
C TRP A 303 0.97 -3.57 42.72
N LEU A 304 1.02 -4.60 41.86
CA LEU A 304 -0.16 -5.37 41.45
C LEU A 304 -0.92 -6.01 42.63
N PRO A 305 -0.27 -6.67 43.61
CA PRO A 305 -0.95 -7.17 44.80
C PRO A 305 -1.65 -6.10 45.63
N GLN A 306 -1.08 -4.89 45.70
CA GLN A 306 -1.63 -3.78 46.46
C GLN A 306 -2.90 -3.21 45.83
N TYR A 307 -2.90 -2.99 44.51
CA TYR A 307 -4.00 -2.33 43.80
C TYR A 307 -5.06 -3.29 43.25
N TYR A 308 -4.70 -4.56 43.01
CA TYR A 308 -5.60 -5.60 42.52
C TYR A 308 -5.59 -6.82 43.45
N PRO A 309 -6.10 -6.68 44.69
CA PRO A 309 -6.15 -7.77 45.65
C PRO A 309 -7.03 -8.90 45.12
N GLY A 310 -6.48 -10.10 45.01
CA GLY A 310 -7.16 -11.26 44.44
C GLY A 310 -6.70 -11.66 43.04
N SER A 311 -5.94 -10.81 42.34
CA SER A 311 -5.29 -11.13 41.06
C SER A 311 -4.42 -12.39 41.11
N HIS A 312 -3.91 -12.77 42.29
CA HIS A 312 -3.10 -13.97 42.50
C HIS A 312 -3.84 -15.29 42.34
N LYS A 313 -5.18 -15.29 42.29
CA LYS A 313 -5.96 -16.51 42.06
C LYS A 313 -6.22 -16.62 40.56
N PRO A 314 -5.51 -17.52 39.85
CA PRO A 314 -5.68 -17.62 38.42
C PRO A 314 -7.07 -18.21 38.14
N PHE A 315 -8.00 -17.38 37.69
CA PHE A 315 -9.16 -17.87 36.97
C PHE A 315 -8.70 -18.22 35.56
N VAL A 316 -7.90 -19.29 35.43
CA VAL A 316 -7.20 -19.66 34.18
C VAL A 316 -8.18 -19.72 32.99
N GLN A 317 -9.37 -20.26 33.21
CA GLN A 317 -10.41 -20.36 32.17
C GLN A 317 -10.94 -18.98 31.73
N ASP A 318 -11.04 -18.02 32.64
CA ASP A 318 -11.47 -16.65 32.34
C ASP A 318 -10.37 -15.89 31.58
N LEU A 319 -9.09 -16.13 31.91
CA LEU A 319 -7.97 -15.45 31.26
C LEU A 319 -7.77 -15.88 29.79
N HIS A 320 -7.84 -17.18 29.49
CA HIS A 320 -7.76 -17.64 28.09
C HIS A 320 -8.95 -17.16 27.25
N HIS A 321 -10.15 -17.16 27.83
CA HIS A 321 -11.32 -16.60 27.17
C HIS A 321 -11.13 -15.10 26.91
N TRP A 322 -10.62 -14.36 27.90
CA TRP A 322 -10.29 -12.95 27.76
C TRP A 322 -9.26 -12.70 26.66
N TYR A 323 -8.17 -13.49 26.58
CA TYR A 323 -7.19 -13.38 25.49
C TYR A 323 -7.86 -13.61 24.13
N ALA A 324 -8.62 -14.70 23.96
CA ALA A 324 -9.26 -15.01 22.69
C ALA A 324 -10.24 -13.91 22.22
N CYS A 325 -11.03 -13.35 23.15
CA CYS A 325 -11.94 -12.25 22.85
C CYS A 325 -11.18 -10.94 22.54
N THR A 326 -10.20 -10.59 23.37
CA THR A 326 -9.44 -9.33 23.27
C THR A 326 -8.54 -9.33 22.04
N ARG A 327 -7.89 -10.46 21.72
CA ARG A 327 -7.09 -10.66 20.50
C ARG A 327 -7.90 -10.35 19.24
N LYS A 328 -9.13 -10.89 19.12
CA LYS A 328 -10.04 -10.58 18.00
C LYS A 328 -10.39 -9.10 17.92
N GLN A 329 -10.57 -8.46 19.07
CA GLN A 329 -10.87 -7.03 19.13
C GLN A 329 -9.65 -6.18 18.74
N VAL A 330 -8.45 -6.57 19.17
CA VAL A 330 -7.17 -5.95 18.79
C VAL A 330 -6.96 -6.09 17.29
N GLN A 331 -7.14 -7.28 16.73
CA GLN A 331 -7.03 -7.52 15.29
C GLN A 331 -7.99 -6.62 14.50
N ARG A 332 -9.27 -6.54 14.89
CA ARG A 332 -10.24 -5.63 14.27
C ARG A 332 -9.82 -4.17 14.37
N CYS A 333 -9.27 -3.76 15.51
CA CYS A 333 -8.77 -2.41 15.74
C CYS A 333 -7.59 -2.09 14.80
N VAL A 334 -6.62 -3.00 14.69
CA VAL A 334 -5.49 -2.87 13.77
C VAL A 334 -5.97 -2.82 12.32
N PHE A 335 -6.87 -3.72 11.90
CA PHE A 335 -7.36 -3.78 10.53
C PHE A 335 -8.16 -2.54 10.13
N ALA A 336 -8.98 -2.01 11.04
CA ALA A 336 -9.70 -0.77 10.81
C ALA A 336 -8.78 0.46 10.72
N MET A 337 -7.68 0.48 11.50
CA MET A 337 -6.73 1.59 11.50
C MET A 337 -5.73 1.51 10.34
N PHE A 338 -5.40 0.31 9.86
CA PHE A 338 -4.39 0.05 8.83
C PHE A 338 -4.96 -0.91 7.76
N PRO A 339 -5.77 -0.43 6.81
CA PRO A 339 -6.46 -1.28 5.82
C PRO A 339 -5.55 -2.11 4.90
N SER A 340 -4.26 -1.75 4.78
CA SER A 340 -3.26 -2.53 4.03
C SER A 340 -2.75 -3.78 4.78
N VAL A 341 -2.86 -3.79 6.12
CA VAL A 341 -2.40 -4.89 6.98
C VAL A 341 -3.19 -6.18 6.75
N PRO A 342 -4.55 -6.19 6.69
CA PRO A 342 -5.34 -7.38 6.37
C PRO A 342 -4.88 -8.11 5.11
N ILE A 343 -4.58 -7.36 4.04
CA ILE A 343 -4.15 -7.93 2.76
C ILE A 343 -2.89 -8.78 2.95
N THR A 344 -1.91 -8.24 3.67
CA THR A 344 -0.65 -8.94 3.97
C THR A 344 -0.88 -10.08 4.96
N TYR A 345 -1.65 -9.84 6.03
CA TYR A 345 -2.00 -10.82 7.06
C TYR A 345 -2.61 -12.09 6.47
N TYR A 346 -3.63 -11.94 5.62
CA TYR A 346 -4.31 -13.08 5.03
C TYR A 346 -3.53 -13.73 3.89
N LYS A 347 -2.70 -12.97 3.16
CA LYS A 347 -1.78 -13.55 2.17
C LYS A 347 -0.78 -14.52 2.80
N TRP A 348 -0.32 -14.26 4.01
CA TRP A 348 0.62 -15.13 4.73
C TRP A 348 -0.05 -16.30 5.44
N ASN A 349 -1.31 -16.15 5.85
CA ASN A 349 -2.07 -17.23 6.51
C ASN A 349 -2.54 -18.32 5.53
N ASP A 350 -2.18 -18.18 4.26
CA ASP A 350 -2.59 -19.08 3.21
C ASP A 350 -1.47 -19.35 2.18
N PRO A 351 -0.43 -20.11 2.59
CA PRO A 351 0.63 -20.54 1.66
C PRO A 351 0.13 -21.53 0.58
N ASP A 352 -1.12 -22.02 0.67
CA ASP A 352 -1.71 -23.03 -0.22
C ASP A 352 -2.70 -22.46 -1.26
N GLY A 353 -3.02 -21.16 -1.26
CA GLY A 353 -3.95 -20.53 -2.22
C GLY A 353 -5.45 -20.62 -1.88
N LYS A 354 -5.84 -20.91 -0.64
CA LYS A 354 -7.23 -20.78 -0.13
C LYS A 354 -7.81 -19.36 -0.14
N LEU A 355 -7.06 -18.29 -0.32
CA LEU A 355 -7.58 -16.95 -0.55
C LEU A 355 -8.19 -16.87 -1.97
N GLU A 356 -7.62 -17.59 -2.94
CA GLU A 356 -8.29 -17.87 -4.22
C GLU A 356 -9.56 -18.69 -3.96
N ASN A 357 -9.54 -19.70 -3.06
CA ASN A 357 -10.76 -20.42 -2.68
C ASN A 357 -11.82 -19.49 -2.04
N LEU A 358 -11.45 -18.48 -1.24
CA LEU A 358 -12.45 -17.55 -0.69
C LEU A 358 -13.09 -16.72 -1.82
N GLY A 359 -12.28 -16.26 -2.78
CA GLY A 359 -12.78 -15.61 -3.99
C GLY A 359 -13.70 -16.53 -4.79
N GLU A 360 -13.32 -17.78 -4.99
CA GLU A 360 -14.12 -18.79 -5.69
C GLU A 360 -15.41 -19.13 -4.95
N ILE A 361 -15.37 -19.31 -3.63
CA ILE A 361 -16.55 -19.55 -2.77
C ILE A 361 -17.50 -18.34 -2.84
N LEU A 362 -16.98 -17.11 -2.77
CA LEU A 362 -17.80 -15.91 -2.92
C LEU A 362 -18.41 -15.82 -4.31
N VAL A 363 -17.62 -16.09 -5.36
CA VAL A 363 -18.14 -16.14 -6.73
C VAL A 363 -19.22 -17.19 -6.86
N GLU A 364 -19.07 -18.37 -6.26
CA GLU A 364 -20.08 -19.43 -6.29
C GLU A 364 -21.35 -19.01 -5.52
N MET A 365 -21.21 -18.43 -4.33
CA MET A 365 -22.33 -17.92 -3.52
C MET A 365 -23.10 -16.82 -4.27
N LEU A 366 -22.41 -15.87 -4.89
CA LEU A 366 -23.03 -14.80 -5.68
C LEU A 366 -23.69 -15.36 -6.94
N ALA A 367 -23.04 -16.30 -7.61
CA ALA A 367 -23.59 -16.99 -8.77
C ALA A 367 -24.90 -17.71 -8.45
N GLN A 368 -25.02 -18.33 -7.27
CA GLN A 368 -26.25 -18.97 -6.79
C GLN A 368 -27.33 -17.95 -6.40
N ALA A 369 -26.94 -16.77 -5.91
CA ALA A 369 -27.86 -15.69 -5.54
C ALA A 369 -28.49 -14.99 -6.75
N ILE A 370 -27.78 -14.96 -7.88
CA ILE A 370 -28.26 -14.34 -9.12
C ILE A 370 -29.45 -15.14 -9.69
N PRO A 371 -30.62 -14.50 -9.93
CA PRO A 371 -31.80 -15.19 -10.45
C PRO A 371 -31.54 -15.93 -11.78
N SER A 372 -31.99 -17.18 -11.85
CA SER A 372 -32.03 -17.95 -13.10
C SER A 372 -33.29 -17.59 -13.89
N GLY A 373 -33.11 -17.21 -15.16
CA GLY A 373 -34.11 -16.56 -16.01
C GLY A 373 -35.34 -17.37 -16.41
N THR A 374 -35.65 -18.50 -15.76
CA THR A 374 -36.83 -19.31 -16.09
C THR A 374 -37.93 -19.29 -15.03
N ASN A 375 -37.63 -18.88 -13.79
CA ASN A 375 -38.55 -19.06 -12.65
C ASN A 375 -39.18 -17.76 -12.12
N GLY A 376 -39.41 -16.78 -13.00
CA GLY A 376 -40.49 -15.79 -12.77
C GLY A 376 -40.12 -14.42 -12.19
N ALA A 377 -38.96 -13.85 -12.52
CA ALA A 377 -38.62 -12.48 -12.11
C ALA A 377 -38.13 -11.56 -13.24
N TRP A 378 -38.19 -11.99 -14.51
CA TRP A 378 -38.08 -11.01 -15.60
C TRP A 378 -39.37 -10.21 -15.62
N MET A 379 -39.30 -8.96 -15.17
CA MET A 379 -40.40 -8.02 -15.31
C MET A 379 -40.16 -7.26 -16.61
N ASP A 380 -41.15 -7.19 -17.49
CA ASP A 380 -41.06 -6.35 -18.69
C ASP A 380 -40.98 -4.84 -18.34
N ASP A 381 -41.22 -4.52 -17.06
CA ASP A 381 -41.14 -3.18 -16.48
C ASP A 381 -40.09 -3.15 -15.36
N PHE A 382 -38.81 -2.97 -15.74
CA PHE A 382 -37.75 -2.74 -14.76
C PHE A 382 -37.70 -1.25 -14.44
N PRO A 383 -38.05 -0.81 -13.21
CA PRO A 383 -37.88 0.57 -12.82
C PRO A 383 -36.39 0.92 -12.92
N TYR A 384 -36.09 2.05 -13.55
CA TYR A 384 -34.72 2.55 -13.64
C TYR A 384 -34.12 2.63 -12.22
N PRO A 385 -32.88 2.16 -11.99
CA PRO A 385 -32.30 2.17 -10.65
C PRO A 385 -32.16 3.61 -10.15
N ARG A 386 -32.63 3.90 -8.93
CA ARG A 386 -32.27 5.13 -8.22
C ARG A 386 -30.74 5.20 -8.09
N LEU A 387 -30.13 6.15 -8.77
CA LEU A 387 -28.71 6.45 -8.66
C LEU A 387 -28.50 7.33 -7.43
N LEU A 388 -27.69 6.86 -6.48
CA LEU A 388 -27.10 7.70 -5.45
C LEU A 388 -26.09 8.60 -6.16
N HIS A 389 -26.51 9.80 -6.55
CA HIS A 389 -25.57 10.84 -6.88
C HIS A 389 -24.83 11.15 -5.58
N GLY A 390 -23.52 10.89 -5.55
CA GLY A 390 -22.65 11.53 -4.58
C GLY A 390 -22.77 13.03 -4.81
N HIS A 391 -23.73 13.66 -4.13
CA HIS A 391 -23.87 15.10 -4.12
C HIS A 391 -22.65 15.61 -3.37
N VAL A 392 -21.56 15.81 -4.09
CA VAL A 392 -20.51 16.73 -3.65
C VAL A 392 -21.21 18.08 -3.61
N GLU A 393 -21.76 18.44 -2.45
CA GLU A 393 -22.20 19.81 -2.22
C GLU A 393 -21.04 20.71 -2.64
N PRO A 394 -21.24 21.66 -3.56
CA PRO A 394 -20.27 22.72 -3.74
C PRO A 394 -20.12 23.38 -2.37
N GLY A 395 -19.00 23.11 -1.71
CA GLY A 395 -18.73 23.60 -0.37
C GLY A 395 -19.04 25.09 -0.29
N PRO A 396 -19.67 25.56 0.82
CA PRO A 396 -20.20 26.90 0.90
C PRO A 396 -19.12 27.91 0.49
N GLN A 397 -19.38 28.64 -0.60
CA GLN A 397 -18.55 29.77 -0.99
C GLN A 397 -18.53 30.75 0.19
N LEU A 398 -17.40 30.82 0.88
CA LEU A 398 -17.18 31.77 1.96
C LEU A 398 -17.48 33.18 1.43
N PRO A 399 -18.42 33.93 2.02
CA PRO A 399 -18.65 35.30 1.62
C PRO A 399 -17.41 36.14 1.92
N LEU A 400 -17.01 36.94 0.94
CA LEU A 400 -15.95 37.94 1.05
C LEU A 400 -16.20 38.78 2.33
N GLN A 401 -15.25 38.73 3.27
CA GLN A 401 -15.29 39.50 4.51
C GLN A 401 -15.26 41.01 4.21
N GLY A 402 -16.39 41.68 4.45
CA GLY A 402 -16.45 43.12 4.75
C GLY A 402 -16.26 43.38 6.25
N PRO A 403 -15.88 44.60 6.65
CA PRO A 403 -15.37 44.88 7.99
C PRO A 403 -16.47 44.85 9.07
N LEU A 404 -16.12 44.23 10.19
CA LEU A 404 -16.89 44.10 11.43
C LEU A 404 -17.36 45.45 12.01
N PRO A 405 -18.52 45.45 12.69
CA PRO A 405 -18.66 46.24 13.90
C PRO A 405 -18.93 45.39 15.15
N LEU A 406 -18.42 45.95 16.24
CA LEU A 406 -18.41 45.54 17.64
C LEU A 406 -19.82 45.34 18.27
N ILE A 407 -19.88 44.34 19.16
CA ILE A 407 -20.50 44.34 20.51
C ILE A 407 -22.04 44.47 20.59
N CYS A 408 -22.76 43.46 21.12
CA CYS A 408 -23.01 43.33 22.57
C CYS A 408 -23.92 42.12 22.93
N VAL A 409 -23.64 41.58 24.12
CA VAL A 409 -24.36 40.53 24.87
C VAL A 409 -25.73 41.02 25.33
N SER A 410 -26.77 40.18 25.31
CA SER A 410 -27.76 40.04 26.41
C SER A 410 -28.73 38.88 26.19
N ALA A 411 -29.18 38.34 27.32
CA ALA A 411 -29.88 37.08 27.48
C ALA A 411 -31.40 37.26 27.70
N ASP A 412 -32.15 36.28 27.18
CA ASP A 412 -33.30 35.60 27.79
C ASP A 412 -34.67 36.32 27.91
N PRO A 413 -35.76 35.61 28.27
CA PRO A 413 -36.78 35.13 27.32
C PRO A 413 -38.19 35.68 27.66
N THR A 414 -39.21 35.53 26.79
CA THR A 414 -40.64 35.41 27.21
C THR A 414 -41.54 34.98 26.03
N SER A 415 -42.49 34.12 26.39
CA SER A 415 -43.59 33.42 25.73
C SER A 415 -44.61 34.26 24.92
N GLN A 416 -45.12 33.62 23.83
CA GLN A 416 -46.51 33.47 23.34
C GLN A 416 -47.50 34.67 23.26
N PRO A 417 -48.48 34.72 22.32
CA PRO A 417 -49.36 33.60 21.93
C PRO A 417 -49.81 33.46 20.46
N GLN A 418 -50.44 32.31 20.21
CA GLN A 418 -51.20 31.85 19.04
C GLN A 418 -52.33 32.84 18.68
N THR A 419 -52.77 33.03 17.43
CA THR A 419 -53.64 32.22 16.52
C THR A 419 -54.11 33.21 15.40
N PRO A 420 -54.92 32.86 14.36
CA PRO A 420 -55.17 31.61 13.65
C PRO A 420 -55.09 31.77 12.10
N GLU A 421 -55.22 30.65 11.39
CA GLU A 421 -55.93 30.48 10.10
C GLU A 421 -55.61 31.45 8.93
N ASP A 422 -54.95 30.91 7.90
CA ASP A 422 -55.39 31.12 6.52
C ASP A 422 -55.11 29.84 5.70
N ASP A 423 -56.21 29.26 5.23
CA ASP A 423 -56.29 28.16 4.28
C ASP A 423 -55.79 28.61 2.90
N ASP A 424 -54.78 27.93 2.35
CA ASP A 424 -54.48 27.99 0.91
C ASP A 424 -54.38 26.57 0.34
N PRO A 425 -55.39 26.11 -0.43
CA PRO A 425 -55.38 24.78 -1.02
C PRO A 425 -54.98 24.89 -2.49
N THR A 426 -53.68 24.94 -2.80
CA THR A 426 -53.20 24.58 -4.16
C THR A 426 -51.75 24.09 -4.17
N SER A 427 -51.45 23.05 -3.39
CA SER A 427 -50.29 22.21 -3.67
C SER A 427 -50.70 21.15 -4.69
N GLN A 428 -50.47 21.42 -5.98
CA GLN A 428 -50.38 20.35 -6.96
C GLN A 428 -49.31 19.36 -6.47
N PRO A 429 -49.52 18.03 -6.55
CA PRO A 429 -48.44 17.09 -6.33
C PRO A 429 -47.37 17.42 -7.37
N GLN A 430 -46.21 17.92 -6.92
CA GLN A 430 -45.01 17.87 -7.74
C GLN A 430 -44.79 16.39 -8.03
N THR A 431 -45.14 15.97 -9.23
CA THR A 431 -44.64 14.75 -9.84
C THR A 431 -43.13 14.79 -9.65
N PRO A 432 -42.51 13.80 -8.97
CA PRO A 432 -41.07 13.76 -8.84
C PRO A 432 -40.51 13.78 -10.26
N GLU A 433 -39.82 14.86 -10.61
CA GLU A 433 -39.18 14.98 -11.92
C GLU A 433 -38.33 13.73 -12.16
N ASP A 434 -38.70 13.08 -13.25
CA ASP A 434 -38.38 11.74 -13.62
C ASP A 434 -36.87 11.50 -13.68
N ASP A 435 -36.44 10.39 -13.08
CA ASP A 435 -35.75 9.30 -13.76
C ASP A 435 -34.91 9.72 -14.99
N VAL A 436 -33.89 10.58 -14.80
CA VAL A 436 -32.86 10.74 -15.81
C VAL A 436 -32.02 9.46 -15.79
N PRO A 437 -32.08 8.61 -16.83
CA PRO A 437 -31.24 7.42 -16.89
C PRO A 437 -29.78 7.88 -16.87
N PRO A 438 -28.83 7.09 -16.31
CA PRO A 438 -27.42 7.43 -16.39
C PRO A 438 -27.09 7.75 -17.85
N LEU A 439 -26.58 8.96 -18.04
CA LEU A 439 -26.29 9.60 -19.30
C LEU A 439 -25.13 8.84 -19.96
N LEU A 440 -25.36 7.62 -20.45
CA LEU A 440 -24.55 7.11 -21.55
C LEU A 440 -24.60 8.19 -22.61
N ASP A 441 -23.45 8.67 -23.08
CA ASP A 441 -23.46 9.77 -24.03
C ASP A 441 -24.39 9.40 -25.18
N SER A 442 -25.26 10.35 -25.53
CA SER A 442 -26.14 10.16 -26.66
C SER A 442 -25.29 9.85 -27.89
N LEU A 443 -25.72 8.86 -28.67
CA LEU A 443 -25.05 8.54 -29.92
C LEU A 443 -25.00 9.81 -30.81
N PRO A 444 -23.93 10.02 -31.59
CA PRO A 444 -23.82 11.19 -32.47
C PRO A 444 -24.98 11.34 -33.46
N ARG A 445 -25.66 10.23 -33.79
CA ARG A 445 -26.85 10.15 -34.63
C ARG A 445 -27.72 8.96 -34.20
N ASP A 446 -29.00 9.00 -34.53
CA ASP A 446 -29.92 7.91 -34.23
C ASP A 446 -29.53 6.64 -35.00
N PRO A 447 -29.37 5.50 -34.32
CA PRO A 447 -29.12 4.22 -34.98
C PRO A 447 -30.37 3.76 -35.77
N PRO A 448 -30.19 3.09 -36.92
CA PRO A 448 -31.31 2.63 -37.75
C PRO A 448 -32.16 1.56 -37.08
N ASP A 449 -31.54 0.70 -36.26
CA ASP A 449 -32.25 -0.34 -35.50
C ASP A 449 -32.46 0.14 -34.06
N PRO A 450 -33.70 0.23 -33.56
CA PRO A 450 -33.94 0.63 -32.18
C PRO A 450 -33.33 -0.38 -31.20
N TYR A 451 -32.94 0.09 -30.02
CA TYR A 451 -32.47 -0.79 -28.96
C TYR A 451 -33.61 -1.74 -28.53
N ILE A 452 -33.37 -3.04 -28.68
CA ILE A 452 -34.25 -4.09 -28.20
C ILE A 452 -33.56 -4.74 -27.00
N LEU A 453 -34.22 -4.72 -25.85
CA LEU A 453 -33.73 -5.40 -24.65
C LEU A 453 -33.95 -6.91 -24.79
N TYR A 454 -32.86 -7.67 -24.69
CA TYR A 454 -32.90 -9.12 -24.70
C TYR A 454 -32.74 -9.70 -23.30
N GLN A 455 -33.49 -10.75 -23.01
CA GLN A 455 -33.23 -11.58 -21.85
C GLN A 455 -31.82 -12.18 -21.94
N PRO A 456 -31.11 -12.34 -20.81
CA PRO A 456 -29.84 -13.04 -20.82
C PRO A 456 -30.03 -14.46 -21.32
N ALA A 457 -29.12 -14.90 -22.19
CA ALA A 457 -29.17 -16.27 -22.68
C ALA A 457 -29.14 -17.25 -21.50
N ALA A 458 -29.96 -18.30 -21.58
CA ALA A 458 -30.03 -19.33 -20.53
C ALA A 458 -28.66 -20.00 -20.28
N GLU A 459 -27.78 -19.97 -21.28
CA GLU A 459 -26.45 -20.59 -21.30
C GLU A 459 -25.35 -19.71 -20.70
N ILE A 460 -25.64 -18.49 -20.22
CA ILE A 460 -24.61 -17.65 -19.60
C ILE A 460 -24.08 -18.34 -18.33
N LEU A 461 -22.79 -18.69 -18.37
CA LEU A 461 -22.08 -19.31 -17.25
C LEU A 461 -22.25 -18.46 -15.98
N PRO A 462 -22.54 -19.07 -14.81
CA PRO A 462 -22.76 -18.30 -13.58
C PRO A 462 -21.60 -17.37 -13.21
N LYS A 463 -20.34 -17.79 -13.42
CA LYS A 463 -19.15 -16.95 -13.22
C LYS A 463 -19.20 -15.67 -14.07
N ASN A 464 -19.67 -15.74 -15.31
CA ASN A 464 -19.78 -14.57 -16.19
C ASN A 464 -20.86 -13.59 -15.72
N LYS A 465 -21.90 -14.06 -15.02
CA LYS A 465 -22.90 -13.19 -14.40
C LYS A 465 -22.28 -12.42 -13.24
N VAL A 466 -21.50 -13.08 -12.39
CA VAL A 466 -20.80 -12.44 -11.26
C VAL A 466 -19.76 -11.43 -11.75
N LEU A 467 -19.00 -11.77 -12.80
CA LEU A 467 -18.06 -10.83 -13.42
C LEU A 467 -18.77 -9.60 -13.98
N CYS A 468 -19.88 -9.79 -14.72
CA CYS A 468 -20.70 -8.68 -15.21
C CYS A 468 -21.20 -7.80 -14.05
N LEU A 469 -21.70 -8.41 -12.97
CA LEU A 469 -22.10 -7.67 -11.76
C LEU A 469 -20.94 -6.86 -11.16
N ALA A 470 -19.75 -7.45 -11.05
CA ALA A 470 -18.57 -6.80 -10.51
C ALA A 470 -18.09 -5.62 -11.37
N CYS A 471 -18.19 -5.71 -12.70
CA CYS A 471 -17.84 -4.62 -13.61
C CYS A 471 -18.66 -3.34 -13.35
N TRP A 472 -19.88 -3.48 -12.84
CA TRP A 472 -20.78 -2.36 -12.55
C TRP A 472 -20.84 -1.97 -11.08
N THR A 473 -20.12 -2.66 -10.20
CA THR A 473 -20.18 -2.41 -8.75
C THR A 473 -19.00 -1.52 -8.31
N VAL A 474 -19.28 -0.54 -7.46
CA VAL A 474 -18.30 0.21 -6.67
C VAL A 474 -18.50 -0.18 -5.22
N VAL A 475 -17.38 -0.43 -4.56
CA VAL A 475 -17.30 -0.63 -3.12
C VAL A 475 -16.79 0.68 -2.53
N ASP A 476 -17.52 1.25 -1.59
CA ASP A 476 -17.02 2.33 -0.75
C ASP A 476 -15.98 1.75 0.22
N GLU A 477 -14.73 2.20 0.15
CA GLU A 477 -13.60 1.62 0.89
C GLU A 477 -13.72 1.81 2.42
N GLU A 478 -14.45 2.84 2.88
CA GLU A 478 -14.59 3.14 4.30
C GLU A 478 -15.74 2.36 4.95
N THR A 479 -16.82 2.13 4.20
CA THR A 479 -18.07 1.58 4.75
C THR A 479 -18.42 0.19 4.21
N GLY A 480 -17.79 -0.24 3.11
CA GLY A 480 -18.13 -1.46 2.39
C GLY A 480 -19.46 -1.36 1.64
N THR A 481 -20.05 -0.16 1.57
CA THR A 481 -21.33 0.06 0.90
C THR A 481 -21.18 -0.17 -0.60
N LEU A 482 -22.10 -0.95 -1.17
CA LEU A 482 -22.12 -1.28 -2.60
C LEU A 482 -22.98 -0.28 -3.35
N SER A 483 -22.47 0.21 -4.49
CA SER A 483 -23.18 1.13 -5.38
C SER A 483 -22.93 0.80 -6.86
N LEU A 484 -23.76 1.33 -7.76
CA LEU A 484 -23.63 1.10 -9.21
C LEU A 484 -22.78 2.17 -9.89
N ARG A 485 -21.84 1.75 -10.75
CA ARG A 485 -21.08 2.61 -11.65
C ARG A 485 -21.95 3.24 -12.74
N THR A 486 -21.44 4.34 -13.28
CA THR A 486 -21.93 4.96 -14.52
C THR A 486 -21.46 4.19 -15.76
N GLU A 487 -20.26 3.62 -15.73
CA GLU A 487 -19.66 2.83 -16.81
C GLU A 487 -19.09 1.50 -16.30
N PRO A 488 -19.11 0.43 -17.10
CA PRO A 488 -18.51 -0.83 -16.71
C PRO A 488 -16.99 -0.70 -16.65
N CYS A 489 -16.38 -1.29 -15.63
CA CYS A 489 -14.93 -1.36 -15.47
C CYS A 489 -14.47 -2.81 -15.59
N TYR A 490 -13.75 -3.10 -16.67
CA TYR A 490 -13.24 -4.44 -17.00
C TYR A 490 -11.83 -4.71 -16.46
N ASP A 491 -11.13 -3.65 -16.03
CA ASP A 491 -9.87 -3.77 -15.33
C ASP A 491 -10.18 -4.16 -13.86
N GLU A 492 -9.52 -5.20 -13.35
CA GLU A 492 -9.56 -5.61 -11.93
C GLU A 492 -10.83 -6.32 -11.44
N VAL A 493 -11.46 -7.15 -12.28
CA VAL A 493 -12.71 -7.85 -11.91
C VAL A 493 -12.50 -8.94 -10.84
N GLU A 494 -11.28 -9.48 -10.71
CA GLU A 494 -11.03 -10.71 -9.94
C GLU A 494 -10.84 -10.48 -8.42
N MET A 495 -10.78 -9.23 -7.91
CA MET A 495 -10.55 -8.96 -6.47
C MET A 495 -11.63 -8.15 -5.71
N ARG A 496 -12.62 -7.55 -6.39
CA ARG A 496 -13.51 -6.57 -5.75
C ARG A 496 -14.45 -7.11 -4.66
N TRP A 497 -14.85 -8.38 -4.73
CA TRP A 497 -15.77 -8.93 -3.72
C TRP A 497 -15.08 -9.18 -2.38
N ILE A 498 -13.80 -9.52 -2.43
CA ILE A 498 -12.98 -9.65 -1.23
C ILE A 498 -12.72 -8.26 -0.63
N ASP A 499 -12.43 -7.27 -1.48
CA ASP A 499 -12.25 -5.87 -1.05
C ASP A 499 -13.52 -5.29 -0.40
N ALA A 500 -14.70 -5.67 -0.89
CA ALA A 500 -15.98 -5.34 -0.25
C ALA A 500 -16.05 -5.87 1.18
N ILE A 501 -15.66 -7.12 1.41
CA ILE A 501 -15.66 -7.70 2.75
C ILE A 501 -14.64 -6.99 3.64
N TYR A 502 -13.46 -6.70 3.12
CA TYR A 502 -12.44 -5.94 3.87
C TYR A 502 -12.89 -4.53 4.21
N SER A 503 -13.68 -3.91 3.35
CA SER A 503 -14.25 -2.57 3.56
C SER A 503 -15.46 -2.59 4.53
N GLY A 504 -15.90 -3.77 4.98
CA GLY A 504 -16.97 -3.92 5.98
C GLY A 504 -18.27 -4.52 5.46
N ALA A 505 -18.37 -4.85 4.17
CA ALA A 505 -19.54 -5.55 3.64
C ALA A 505 -19.63 -6.96 4.23
N THR A 506 -20.83 -7.37 4.63
CA THR A 506 -21.07 -8.75 5.04
C THR A 506 -21.30 -9.63 3.82
N GLY A 507 -21.07 -10.95 3.95
CA GLY A 507 -21.42 -11.89 2.89
C GLY A 507 -22.91 -11.84 2.51
N THR A 508 -23.79 -11.49 3.45
CA THR A 508 -25.22 -11.26 3.19
C THR A 508 -25.46 -10.01 2.35
N ASP A 509 -24.73 -8.90 2.59
CA ASP A 509 -24.86 -7.68 1.79
C ASP A 509 -24.50 -7.95 0.33
N LEU A 510 -23.44 -8.73 0.09
CA LEU A 510 -23.02 -9.11 -1.26
C LEU A 510 -24.06 -10.01 -1.95
N ILE A 511 -24.64 -10.97 -1.24
CA ILE A 511 -25.70 -11.86 -1.75
C ILE A 511 -26.94 -11.07 -2.12
N ASP A 512 -27.39 -10.17 -1.24
CA ASP A 512 -28.58 -9.36 -1.47
C ASP A 512 -28.33 -8.37 -2.62
N TRP A 513 -27.13 -7.79 -2.70
CA TRP A 513 -26.71 -6.99 -3.85
C TRP A 513 -26.76 -7.76 -5.17
N ALA A 514 -26.20 -8.97 -5.22
CA ALA A 514 -26.22 -9.80 -6.42
C ALA A 514 -27.64 -10.20 -6.83
N ARG A 515 -28.50 -10.50 -5.85
CA ARG A 515 -29.91 -10.83 -6.09
C ARG A 515 -30.68 -9.65 -6.66
N ASP A 516 -30.52 -8.47 -6.04
CA ASP A 516 -31.37 -7.30 -6.31
C ASP A 516 -30.88 -6.50 -7.51
N MET A 517 -29.57 -6.44 -7.75
CA MET A 517 -28.98 -5.60 -8.80
C MET A 517 -28.76 -6.31 -10.14
N TRP A 518 -28.81 -7.65 -10.19
CA TRP A 518 -28.49 -8.40 -11.41
C TRP A 518 -29.25 -7.91 -12.65
N TRP A 519 -30.58 -7.78 -12.57
CA TRP A 519 -31.38 -7.36 -13.72
C TRP A 519 -31.10 -5.92 -14.15
N ARG A 520 -30.87 -5.03 -13.17
CA ARG A 520 -30.50 -3.63 -13.41
C ARG A 520 -29.16 -3.53 -14.15
N VAL A 521 -28.19 -4.33 -13.71
CA VAL A 521 -26.88 -4.44 -14.35
C VAL A 521 -26.99 -5.05 -15.74
N TRP A 522 -27.82 -6.08 -15.95
CA TRP A 522 -28.00 -6.69 -17.25
C TRP A 522 -28.59 -5.72 -18.30
N VAL A 523 -29.63 -4.97 -17.92
CA VAL A 523 -30.22 -3.93 -18.79
C VAL A 523 -29.17 -2.87 -19.15
N ARG A 524 -28.39 -2.42 -18.16
CA ARG A 524 -27.30 -1.46 -18.40
C ARG A 524 -26.22 -2.03 -19.31
N GLN A 525 -25.78 -3.25 -19.08
CA GLN A 525 -24.74 -3.91 -19.86
C GLN A 525 -25.16 -4.07 -21.32
N THR A 526 -26.38 -4.53 -21.59
CA THR A 526 -26.88 -4.71 -22.96
C THR A 526 -27.05 -3.36 -23.68
N ARG A 527 -27.54 -2.32 -22.99
CA ARG A 527 -27.62 -0.97 -23.55
C ARG A 527 -26.24 -0.39 -23.82
N TRP A 528 -25.29 -0.58 -22.91
CA TRP A 528 -23.91 -0.14 -23.09
C TRP A 528 -23.28 -0.81 -24.33
N HIS A 529 -23.41 -2.13 -24.48
CA HIS A 529 -22.93 -2.83 -25.68
C HIS A 529 -23.56 -2.32 -26.97
N TYR A 530 -24.86 -2.07 -26.96
CA TYR A 530 -25.57 -1.50 -28.10
C TYR A 530 -25.01 -0.12 -28.47
N VAL A 531 -24.81 0.76 -27.49
CA VAL A 531 -24.23 2.09 -27.72
C VAL A 531 -22.81 1.99 -28.25
N GLN A 532 -21.96 1.13 -27.66
CA GLN A 532 -20.58 0.96 -28.12
C GLN A 532 -20.49 0.38 -29.53
N HIS A 533 -21.36 -0.58 -29.86
CA HIS A 533 -21.45 -1.15 -31.20
C HIS A 533 -21.79 -0.09 -32.25
N TRP A 534 -22.83 0.70 -31.99
CA TRP A 534 -23.23 1.77 -32.91
C TRP A 534 -22.22 2.90 -32.98
N ARG A 535 -21.57 3.28 -31.87
CA ARG A 535 -20.48 4.25 -31.87
C ARG A 535 -19.35 3.80 -32.79
N SER A 536 -18.94 2.54 -32.70
CA SER A 536 -17.91 1.95 -33.57
C SER A 536 -18.30 1.96 -35.06
N ILE A 537 -19.54 1.57 -35.39
CA ILE A 537 -20.05 1.64 -36.78
C ILE A 537 -20.03 3.07 -37.31
N MET A 538 -20.52 4.03 -36.52
CA MET A 538 -20.60 5.43 -36.93
C MET A 538 -19.21 6.04 -37.15
N GLU A 539 -18.24 5.72 -36.29
CA GLU A 539 -16.84 6.12 -36.44
C GLU A 539 -16.22 5.54 -37.72
N GLU A 540 -16.51 4.28 -38.06
CA GLU A 540 -16.02 3.66 -39.29
C GLU A 540 -16.64 4.27 -40.54
N GLU A 541 -17.95 4.57 -40.51
CA GLU A 541 -18.65 5.28 -41.59
C GLU A 541 -18.10 6.69 -41.80
N ASP A 542 -17.87 7.43 -40.72
CA ASP A 542 -17.32 8.79 -40.78
C ASP A 542 -15.88 8.77 -41.32
N LYS A 543 -15.07 7.78 -40.91
CA LYS A 543 -13.73 7.55 -41.44
C LYS A 543 -13.76 7.19 -42.93
N LYS A 544 -14.70 6.34 -43.37
CA LYS A 544 -14.87 5.99 -44.78
C LYS A 544 -15.29 7.19 -45.62
N LYS A 545 -16.22 8.01 -45.12
CA LYS A 545 -16.65 9.25 -45.76
C LYS A 545 -15.50 10.24 -45.90
N ALA A 546 -14.72 10.45 -44.83
CA ALA A 546 -13.53 11.30 -44.86
C ALA A 546 -12.50 10.81 -45.88
N GLU A 547 -12.31 9.49 -46.03
CA GLU A 547 -11.43 8.90 -47.03
C GLU A 547 -11.94 9.09 -48.48
N GLU A 548 -13.25 8.97 -48.70
CA GLU A 548 -13.87 9.23 -50.00
C GLU A 548 -13.77 10.70 -50.40
N ASP A 549 -14.01 11.63 -49.47
CA ASP A 549 -13.85 13.07 -49.68
C ASP A 549 -12.40 13.42 -49.99
N ARG A 550 -11.43 12.79 -49.29
CA ARG A 550 -10.00 12.93 -49.59
C ARG A 550 -9.67 12.46 -51.01
N LYS A 551 -10.17 11.30 -51.44
CA LYS A 551 -9.96 10.80 -52.82
C LYS A 551 -10.59 11.70 -53.89
N ARG A 552 -11.77 12.27 -53.62
CA ARG A 552 -12.41 13.25 -54.52
C ARG A 552 -11.55 14.50 -54.65
N GLN A 553 -11.04 15.03 -53.54
CA GLN A 553 -10.14 16.18 -53.54
C GLN A 553 -8.85 15.89 -54.33
N GLU A 554 -8.24 14.72 -54.14
CA GLU A 554 -7.05 14.31 -54.90
C GLU A 554 -7.32 14.18 -56.41
N GLU A 555 -8.50 13.69 -56.80
CA GLU A 555 -8.91 13.61 -58.22
C GLU A 555 -9.14 15.00 -58.83
N GLU A 556 -9.80 15.90 -58.11
CA GLU A 556 -10.00 17.29 -58.55
C GLU A 556 -8.67 18.02 -58.71
N ASP A 557 -7.74 17.87 -57.75
CA ASP A 557 -6.39 18.43 -57.84
C ASP A 557 -5.62 17.86 -59.03
N ARG A 558 -5.79 16.57 -59.35
CA ARG A 558 -5.19 15.94 -60.53
C ARG A 558 -5.77 16.51 -61.83
N LYS A 559 -7.09 16.68 -61.92
CA LYS A 559 -7.76 17.30 -63.09
C LYS A 559 -7.28 18.74 -63.30
N LYS A 560 -7.21 19.53 -62.23
CA LYS A 560 -6.70 20.91 -62.25
C LYS A 560 -5.25 20.97 -62.72
N LYS A 561 -4.38 20.08 -62.23
CA LYS A 561 -2.98 19.98 -62.71
C LYS A 561 -2.90 19.61 -64.19
N GLU A 562 -3.79 18.75 -64.68
CA GLU A 562 -3.84 18.39 -66.09
C GLU A 562 -4.33 19.54 -66.98
N GLU A 563 -5.35 20.28 -66.54
CA GLU A 563 -5.82 21.51 -67.22
C GLU A 563 -4.72 22.57 -67.28
N ASP A 564 -4.01 22.81 -66.17
CA ASP A 564 -2.86 23.72 -66.13
C ASP A 564 -1.75 23.27 -67.09
N ARG A 565 -1.53 21.96 -67.24
CA ARG A 565 -0.56 21.41 -68.19
C ARG A 565 -1.02 21.62 -69.64
N LYS A 566 -2.30 21.40 -69.96
CA LYS A 566 -2.87 21.65 -71.29
C LYS A 566 -2.77 23.13 -71.66
N LYS A 567 -3.13 24.03 -70.74
CA LYS A 567 -3.00 25.48 -70.93
C LYS A 567 -1.56 25.91 -71.20
N LYS A 568 -0.59 25.37 -70.43
CA LYS A 568 0.85 25.63 -70.67
C LYS A 568 1.31 25.13 -72.05
N GLU A 569 0.80 23.98 -72.50
CA GLU A 569 1.11 23.42 -73.81
C GLU A 569 0.52 24.29 -74.94
N GLU A 570 -0.74 24.74 -74.79
CA GLU A 570 -1.39 25.69 -75.71
C GLU A 570 -0.63 27.01 -75.79
N ASP A 571 -0.23 27.58 -74.65
CA ASP A 571 0.59 28.79 -74.58
C ASP A 571 1.96 28.59 -75.26
N ARG A 572 2.55 27.39 -75.17
CA ARG A 572 3.81 27.05 -75.84
C ARG A 572 3.62 26.95 -77.36
N ASN A 573 2.56 26.28 -77.81
CA ASN A 573 2.24 26.14 -79.23
C ASN A 573 1.95 27.50 -79.87
N LYS A 574 1.17 28.35 -79.19
CA LYS A 574 0.90 29.72 -79.64
C LYS A 574 2.17 30.55 -79.78
N LYS A 575 3.09 30.48 -78.82
CA LYS A 575 4.40 31.14 -78.92
C LYS A 575 5.23 30.63 -80.11
N GLU A 576 5.14 29.34 -80.43
CA GLU A 576 5.83 28.76 -81.57
C GLU A 576 5.23 29.22 -82.90
N GLU A 577 3.89 29.32 -82.99
CA GLU A 577 3.19 29.88 -84.15
C GLU A 577 3.53 31.37 -84.35
N ASP A 578 3.48 32.18 -83.29
CA ASP A 578 3.86 33.59 -83.33
C ASP A 578 5.33 33.76 -83.79
N LYS A 579 6.23 32.87 -83.34
CA LYS A 579 7.63 32.84 -83.78
C LYS A 579 7.77 32.49 -85.26
N LYS A 580 7.05 31.47 -85.76
CA LYS A 580 7.05 31.08 -87.18
C LYS A 580 6.54 32.22 -88.06
N LYS A 581 5.46 32.88 -87.63
CA LYS A 581 4.91 34.04 -88.33
C LYS A 581 5.89 35.21 -88.39
N ALA A 582 6.55 35.53 -87.27
CA ALA A 582 7.58 36.57 -87.24
C ALA A 582 8.78 36.24 -88.15
N GLU A 583 9.17 34.96 -88.24
CA GLU A 583 10.23 34.51 -89.15
C GLU A 583 9.81 34.62 -90.62
N GLU A 584 8.56 34.28 -90.95
CA GLU A 584 8.00 34.43 -92.30
C GLU A 584 7.90 35.90 -92.71
N ASP A 585 7.45 36.77 -91.80
CA ASP A 585 7.38 38.22 -92.03
C ASP A 585 8.79 38.82 -92.24
N ARG A 586 9.78 38.39 -91.45
CA ARG A 586 11.19 38.77 -91.64
C ARG A 586 11.72 38.33 -93.01
N LYS A 587 11.38 37.11 -93.44
CA LYS A 587 11.78 36.59 -94.75
C LYS A 587 11.14 37.38 -95.89
N LYS A 588 9.87 37.75 -95.79
CA LYS A 588 9.19 38.62 -96.77
C LYS A 588 9.82 40.00 -96.83
N GLU A 589 10.22 40.57 -95.69
CA GLU A 589 10.92 41.86 -95.63
C GLU A 589 12.33 41.79 -96.24
N GLU A 590 13.03 40.67 -96.08
CA GLU A 590 14.32 40.39 -96.72
C GLU A 590 14.16 40.24 -98.24
N GLU A 591 13.20 39.42 -98.71
CA GLU A 591 12.87 39.27 -100.13
C GLU A 591 12.44 40.60 -100.78
N ALA A 592 11.69 41.44 -100.05
CA ALA A 592 11.32 42.77 -100.52
C ALA A 592 12.54 43.71 -100.64
N ARG A 593 13.47 43.66 -99.69
CA ARG A 593 14.74 44.40 -99.75
C ARG A 593 15.59 43.95 -100.93
N GLU A 594 15.73 42.64 -101.15
CA GLU A 594 16.45 42.09 -102.30
C GLU A 594 15.81 42.50 -103.63
N GLN A 595 14.47 42.46 -103.74
CA GLN A 595 13.78 42.95 -104.94
C GLN A 595 13.99 44.44 -105.16
N GLU A 596 14.01 45.26 -104.12
CA GLU A 596 14.28 46.69 -104.23
C GLU A 596 15.73 46.97 -104.65
N GLU A 597 16.71 46.24 -104.09
CA GLU A 597 18.10 46.30 -104.54
C GLU A 597 18.23 45.88 -106.01
N TYR A 598 17.55 44.81 -106.42
CA TYR A 598 17.52 44.38 -107.82
C TYR A 598 16.91 45.45 -108.73
N ARG A 599 15.85 46.13 -108.28
CA ARG A 599 15.23 47.26 -108.98
C ARG A 599 16.18 48.44 -109.13
N LYS A 600 16.90 48.81 -108.07
CA LYS A 600 17.93 49.87 -108.07
C LYS A 600 19.08 49.51 -108.99
N ALA A 601 19.55 48.26 -108.96
CA ALA A 601 20.59 47.76 -109.87
C ALA A 601 20.14 47.78 -111.34
N ALA A 602 18.90 47.37 -111.62
CA ALA A 602 18.33 47.42 -112.98
C ALA A 602 18.19 48.86 -113.51
N GLN A 603 17.82 49.83 -112.65
CA GLN A 603 17.82 51.24 -113.03
C GLN A 603 19.23 51.75 -113.37
N LEU A 604 20.26 51.34 -112.60
CA LEU A 604 21.66 51.71 -112.86
C LEU A 604 22.17 51.18 -114.22
N VAL A 605 21.70 50.00 -114.64
CA VAL A 605 22.10 49.36 -115.90
C VAL A 605 21.39 49.96 -117.12
N LEU A 606 20.15 50.45 -116.96
CA LEU A 606 19.35 51.01 -118.06
C LEU A 606 19.67 52.47 -118.38
N GLY A 607 20.54 53.15 -117.62
CA GLY A 607 20.99 54.51 -117.93
C GLY A 607 19.85 55.53 -117.99
N ILE A 608 18.98 55.53 -116.97
CA ILE A 608 18.03 56.62 -116.69
C ILE A 608 18.52 57.39 -115.47
#